data_AF-A0AA37KM38-F1
#
_entry.id   AF-A0AA37KM38-F1
#
_cell.length_a   1.000
_cell.length_b   1.000
_cell.length_c   1.000
_cell.angle_alpha   90.00
_cell.angle_beta   90.00
_cell.angle_gamma   90.00
#
_symmetry.space_group_name_H-M   'P 1'
#
loop_
_entity.id
_entity.type
_entity.pdbx_description
1 polymer ?
#
loop_
_entity_poly.entity_id
_entity_poly.type
_entity_poly.pdbx_seq_one_letter_code
_entity_poly.pdbx_strand_id
1 'polypeptide(L)'
;MSKTDYLTLLTEAHDFTVRHLHGGNTSYVTGLHLEKYDDASIREAYSFVQEIFSELSPSDVVNKCLPICLAINDLLNRNHFQSILTTGYTLLGNREKEYYTDRDELVRVFTNLTGAMTADFHVWLTVGNYIIDPTYMVSAYVHLCHSYPKIGRTVVCRFEELPLKLGDCTVNYIPQITGTRLYNRLLPPHLRRDY
;
A
#
# COMPACT_ATOMS: atom_id res chain seq x y z
N MET A 1 -20.52 -13.50 10.65
CA MET A 1 -19.27 -13.46 9.86
C MET A 1 -18.13 -13.16 10.81
N SER A 2 -17.12 -14.03 10.94
CA SER A 2 -15.93 -13.66 11.69
C SER A 2 -15.23 -12.55 10.90
N LYS A 3 -14.95 -11.41 11.53
CA LYS A 3 -14.06 -10.42 10.94
C LYS A 3 -12.68 -11.05 10.91
N THR A 4 -12.25 -11.58 9.76
CA THR A 4 -10.86 -11.98 9.53
C THR A 4 -10.00 -10.75 9.85
N ASP A 5 -9.02 -10.91 10.74
CA ASP A 5 -8.15 -9.79 11.11
C ASP A 5 -7.23 -9.40 9.94
N TYR A 6 -6.80 -8.15 9.91
CA TYR A 6 -5.98 -7.63 8.80
C TYR A 6 -4.61 -8.32 8.70
N LEU A 7 -4.04 -8.78 9.82
CA LEU A 7 -2.77 -9.51 9.80
C LEU A 7 -2.93 -10.87 9.11
N THR A 8 -4.06 -11.54 9.32
CA THR A 8 -4.46 -12.72 8.58
C THR A 8 -4.57 -12.40 7.09
N LEU A 9 -5.25 -11.31 6.71
CA LEU A 9 -5.32 -10.89 5.30
C LEU A 9 -3.94 -10.56 4.69
N LEU A 10 -3.05 -9.89 5.43
CA LEU A 10 -1.66 -9.65 4.98
C LEU A 10 -0.88 -10.96 4.81
N THR A 11 -1.04 -11.89 5.75
CA THR A 11 -0.39 -13.20 5.71
C THR A 11 -0.90 -14.00 4.51
N GLU A 12 -2.21 -13.97 4.25
CA GLU A 12 -2.84 -14.59 3.08
C GLU A 12 -2.38 -13.93 1.77
N ALA A 13 -2.30 -12.61 1.71
CA ALA A 13 -1.77 -11.85 0.58
C ALA A 13 -0.30 -12.19 0.28
N HIS A 14 0.51 -12.31 1.33
CA HIS A 14 1.89 -12.75 1.25
C HIS A 14 1.97 -14.19 0.72
N ASP A 15 1.21 -15.12 1.28
CA ASP A 15 1.17 -16.52 0.87
C ASP A 15 0.70 -16.69 -0.56
N PHE A 16 -0.33 -15.95 -0.96
CA PHE A 16 -0.82 -15.88 -2.33
C PHE A 16 0.31 -15.46 -3.27
N THR A 17 1.02 -14.39 -2.93
CA THR A 17 2.17 -13.86 -3.68
C THR A 17 3.26 -14.93 -3.85
N VAL A 18 3.71 -15.54 -2.76
CA VAL A 18 4.81 -16.52 -2.78
C VAL A 18 4.43 -17.78 -3.56
N ARG A 19 3.25 -18.36 -3.29
CA ARG A 19 2.84 -19.64 -3.90
C ARG A 19 2.52 -19.49 -5.39
N HIS A 20 1.78 -18.46 -5.79
CA HIS A 20 1.25 -18.36 -7.16
C HIS A 20 2.16 -17.58 -8.12
N LEU A 21 2.95 -16.63 -7.62
CA LEU A 21 3.81 -15.79 -8.49
C LEU A 21 5.25 -16.31 -8.58
N HIS A 22 5.72 -17.07 -7.58
CA HIS A 22 7.08 -17.62 -7.58
C HIS A 22 7.18 -19.13 -7.86
N GLY A 23 6.05 -19.80 -8.12
CA GLY A 23 6.02 -21.09 -8.83
C GLY A 23 6.65 -22.27 -8.09
N GLY A 24 6.59 -22.33 -6.76
CA GLY A 24 7.22 -23.40 -5.98
C GLY A 24 6.36 -24.00 -4.87
N ASN A 25 6.48 -25.32 -4.68
CA ASN A 25 6.13 -26.08 -3.46
C ASN A 25 7.04 -25.71 -2.26
N THR A 26 7.56 -24.49 -2.22
CA THR A 26 8.51 -24.06 -1.19
C THR A 26 7.75 -23.77 0.10
N SER A 27 8.06 -24.54 1.14
CA SER A 27 7.63 -24.28 2.51
C SER A 27 8.38 -23.05 3.05
N TYR A 28 7.95 -21.86 2.65
CA TYR A 28 8.30 -20.67 3.42
C TYR A 28 7.48 -20.74 4.71
N VAL A 29 8.16 -20.89 5.85
CA VAL A 29 7.55 -20.69 7.17
C VAL A 29 7.07 -19.24 7.18
N THR A 30 5.75 -19.07 7.29
CA THR A 30 5.06 -17.77 7.30
C THR A 30 5.41 -17.02 8.56
N GLY A 31 6.60 -16.42 8.57
CA GLY A 31 7.07 -15.53 9.62
C GLY A 31 6.92 -14.10 9.17
N LEU A 32 5.71 -13.65 8.80
CA LEU A 32 5.44 -12.22 8.73
C LEU A 32 5.37 -11.69 10.17
N HIS A 33 6.52 -11.70 10.84
CA HIS A 33 6.70 -11.10 12.15
C HIS A 33 6.87 -9.61 11.90
N LEU A 34 5.74 -8.94 11.71
CA LEU A 34 5.72 -7.49 11.73
C LEU A 34 6.18 -7.06 13.12
N GLU A 35 7.29 -6.34 13.16
CA GLU A 35 7.77 -5.74 14.39
C GLU A 35 6.64 -4.89 15.01
N LYS A 36 6.48 -5.00 16.33
CA LYS A 36 5.50 -4.17 17.05
C LYS A 36 6.11 -2.79 17.24
N TYR A 37 5.60 -1.83 16.50
CA TYR A 37 5.91 -0.42 16.70
C TYR A 37 4.89 0.21 17.63
N ASP A 38 5.35 1.10 18.51
CA ASP A 38 4.46 1.96 19.28
C ASP A 38 4.12 3.25 18.50
N ASP A 39 3.21 4.06 19.04
CA ASP A 39 2.80 5.31 18.40
C ASP A 39 3.97 6.30 18.22
N ALA A 40 4.98 6.27 19.09
CA ALA A 40 6.11 7.19 19.01
C ALA A 40 7.04 6.80 17.85
N SER A 41 7.36 5.52 17.71
CA SER A 41 8.10 4.98 16.57
C SER A 41 7.39 5.25 15.25
N ILE A 42 6.06 5.12 15.21
CA ILE A 42 5.30 5.41 13.99
C ILE A 42 5.26 6.91 13.68
N ARG A 43 5.22 7.80 14.69
CA ARG A 43 5.36 9.25 14.47
C ARG A 43 6.73 9.60 13.90
N GLU A 44 7.78 8.92 14.33
CA GLU A 44 9.12 9.07 13.76
C GLU A 44 9.15 8.58 12.31
N ALA A 45 8.66 7.37 12.01
CA ALA A 45 8.50 6.86 10.65
C ALA A 45 7.72 7.85 9.76
N TYR A 46 6.63 8.40 10.28
CA TYR A 46 5.81 9.39 9.59
C TYR A 46 6.56 10.68 9.29
N SER A 47 7.48 11.12 10.16
CA SER A 47 8.28 12.32 9.90
C SER A 47 9.17 12.18 8.66
N PHE A 48 9.77 11.00 8.45
CA PHE A 48 10.51 10.67 7.23
C PHE A 48 9.61 10.66 5.98
N VAL A 49 8.38 10.16 6.11
CA VAL A 49 7.40 10.19 5.02
C VAL A 49 7.04 11.63 4.65
N GLN A 50 6.86 12.50 5.64
CA GLN A 50 6.53 13.90 5.43
C GLN A 50 7.66 14.67 4.74
N GLU A 51 8.92 14.35 5.01
CA GLU A 51 10.07 14.97 4.33
C GLU A 51 9.93 14.83 2.80
N ILE A 52 9.76 13.60 2.31
CA ILE A 52 9.54 13.32 0.88
C ILE A 52 8.24 13.97 0.39
N PHE A 53 7.16 13.85 1.16
CA PHE A 53 5.84 14.26 0.69
C PHE A 53 5.63 15.78 0.65
N SER A 54 6.32 16.52 1.51
CA SER A 54 6.24 17.99 1.59
C SER A 54 6.79 18.69 0.34
N GLU A 55 7.69 18.02 -0.38
CA GLU A 55 8.31 18.54 -1.62
C GLU A 55 7.45 18.28 -2.87
N LEU A 56 6.39 17.47 -2.76
CA LEU A 56 5.59 17.05 -3.90
C LEU A 56 4.32 17.90 -4.03
N SER A 57 4.09 18.41 -5.25
CA SER A 57 2.79 19.00 -5.56
C SER A 57 1.71 17.89 -5.62
N PRO A 58 0.42 18.19 -5.35
CA PRO A 58 -0.65 17.19 -5.49
C PRO A 58 -0.68 16.51 -6.87
N SER A 59 -0.37 17.24 -7.95
CA SER A 59 -0.24 16.69 -9.30
C SER A 59 0.89 15.68 -9.46
N ASP A 60 1.91 15.77 -8.61
CA ASP A 60 3.01 14.79 -8.60
C ASP A 60 2.66 13.52 -7.83
N VAL A 61 1.58 13.53 -7.05
CA VAL A 61 1.16 12.43 -6.18
C VAL A 61 0.05 11.58 -6.83
N VAL A 62 -0.90 12.21 -7.51
CA VAL A 62 -2.08 11.53 -8.07
C VAL A 62 -1.66 10.36 -8.96
N ASN A 63 -2.24 9.18 -8.69
CA ASN A 63 -1.98 7.93 -9.41
C ASN A 63 -0.51 7.47 -9.39
N LYS A 64 0.36 8.06 -8.55
CA LYS A 64 1.77 7.70 -8.40
C LYS A 64 2.05 6.94 -7.09
N CYS A 65 1.07 6.19 -6.58
CA CYS A 65 1.17 5.51 -5.28
C CYS A 65 2.35 4.54 -5.22
N LEU A 66 2.60 3.77 -6.28
CA LEU A 66 3.71 2.82 -6.33
C LEU A 66 5.11 3.47 -6.27
N PRO A 67 5.51 4.35 -7.21
CA PRO A 67 6.84 4.93 -7.17
C PRO A 67 7.11 5.74 -5.90
N ILE A 68 6.08 6.41 -5.34
CA ILE A 68 6.18 7.13 -4.07
C ILE A 68 6.38 6.16 -2.91
N CYS A 69 5.57 5.09 -2.80
CA CYS A 69 5.72 4.11 -1.73
C CYS A 69 7.05 3.35 -1.83
N LEU A 70 7.57 3.07 -3.02
CA LEU A 70 8.92 2.49 -3.19
C LEU A 70 10.01 3.39 -2.61
N ALA A 71 9.98 4.68 -2.93
CA ALA A 71 10.96 5.63 -2.42
C ALA A 71 10.91 5.75 -0.89
N ILE A 72 9.70 5.79 -0.31
CA ILE A 72 9.52 5.88 1.13
C ILE A 72 9.89 4.56 1.82
N ASN A 73 9.55 3.40 1.24
CA ASN A 73 9.95 2.10 1.76
C ASN A 73 11.48 2.00 1.92
N ASP A 74 12.24 2.50 0.94
CA ASP A 74 13.70 2.57 1.04
C ASP A 74 14.16 3.46 2.18
N LEU A 75 13.56 4.64 2.31
CA LEU A 75 13.90 5.59 3.36
C LEU A 75 13.63 4.98 4.74
N LEU A 76 12.46 4.38 4.93
CA LEU A 76 12.08 3.73 6.19
C LEU A 76 13.01 2.56 6.53
N ASN A 77 13.30 1.68 5.57
CA ASN A 77 14.19 0.54 5.79
C ASN A 77 15.63 0.98 6.13
N ARG A 78 16.14 2.06 5.52
CA ARG A 78 17.45 2.65 5.87
C ARG A 78 17.48 3.26 7.28
N ASN A 79 16.32 3.69 7.78
CA ASN A 79 16.14 4.20 9.13
C ASN A 79 15.59 3.13 10.10
N HIS A 80 15.84 1.85 9.79
CA HIS A 80 15.52 0.70 10.66
C HIS A 80 14.03 0.44 10.94
N PHE A 81 13.13 1.00 10.14
CA PHE A 81 11.72 0.61 10.13
C PHE A 81 11.51 -0.52 9.13
N GLN A 82 11.02 -1.67 9.60
CA GLN A 82 10.59 -2.78 8.75
C GLN A 82 9.27 -2.43 8.07
N SER A 83 9.38 -1.66 7.00
CA SER A 83 8.26 -1.37 6.11
C SER A 83 8.11 -2.46 5.07
N ILE A 84 6.86 -2.85 4.80
CA ILE A 84 6.51 -3.69 3.66
C ILE A 84 5.63 -2.88 2.71
N LEU A 85 5.90 -3.01 1.41
CA LEU A 85 4.96 -2.57 0.40
C LEU A 85 3.78 -3.52 0.37
N THR A 86 2.58 -2.95 0.45
CA THR A 86 1.33 -3.68 0.35
C THR A 86 0.55 -3.09 -0.80
N THR A 87 0.03 -3.94 -1.68
CA THR A 87 -0.94 -3.55 -2.69
C THR A 87 -2.18 -4.39 -2.57
N GLY A 88 -3.30 -3.75 -2.86
CA GLY A 88 -4.61 -4.37 -2.83
C GLY A 88 -5.62 -3.29 -3.09
N TYR A 89 -6.72 -3.34 -2.35
CA TYR A 89 -7.84 -2.45 -2.60
C TYR A 89 -8.05 -1.40 -1.52
N THR A 90 -8.41 -0.20 -1.96
CA THR A 90 -8.92 0.84 -1.08
C THR A 90 -10.37 1.15 -1.44
N LEU A 91 -11.29 0.68 -0.61
CA LEU A 91 -12.73 0.79 -0.87
C LEU A 91 -13.28 2.08 -0.24
N LEU A 92 -13.91 2.91 -1.07
CA LEU A 92 -14.61 4.12 -0.62
C LEU A 92 -16.11 3.83 -0.44
N GLY A 93 -16.66 4.22 0.71
CA GLY A 93 -18.09 4.32 0.97
C GLY A 93 -18.79 2.97 1.00
N ASN A 94 -18.62 2.21 2.09
CA ASN A 94 -19.29 0.94 2.40
C ASN A 94 -19.38 -0.10 1.25
N ARG A 95 -18.59 0.07 0.18
CA ARG A 95 -18.53 -0.88 -0.93
C ARG A 95 -17.96 -2.20 -0.41
N GLU A 96 -18.50 -3.29 -0.90
CA GLU A 96 -17.95 -4.62 -0.70
C GLU A 96 -17.07 -4.98 -1.91
N LYS A 97 -15.97 -5.72 -1.68
CA LYS A 97 -15.15 -6.23 -2.78
C LYS A 97 -15.75 -7.53 -3.29
N GLU A 98 -16.14 -7.55 -4.56
CA GLU A 98 -16.79 -8.73 -5.16
C GLU A 98 -15.79 -9.79 -5.65
N TYR A 99 -14.57 -9.41 -6.02
CA TYR A 99 -13.55 -10.33 -6.58
C TYR A 99 -12.13 -9.83 -6.36
N TYR A 100 -11.17 -10.74 -6.23
CA TYR A 100 -9.75 -10.44 -6.17
C TYR A 100 -9.12 -10.58 -7.56
N THR A 101 -8.22 -9.65 -7.92
CA THR A 101 -7.50 -9.61 -9.20
C THR A 101 -6.54 -10.80 -9.30
N ASP A 102 -6.58 -11.55 -10.40
CA ASP A 102 -5.70 -12.70 -10.60
C ASP A 102 -4.27 -12.30 -10.98
N ARG A 103 -3.37 -13.30 -11.09
CA ARG A 103 -1.96 -13.10 -11.43
C ARG A 103 -1.77 -12.31 -12.74
N ASP A 104 -2.50 -12.65 -13.79
CA ASP A 104 -2.27 -12.08 -15.11
C ASP A 104 -2.78 -10.64 -15.17
N GLU A 105 -3.89 -10.36 -14.49
CA GLU A 105 -4.40 -9.02 -14.31
C GLU A 105 -3.47 -8.16 -13.45
N LEU A 106 -2.89 -8.71 -12.38
CA LEU A 106 -1.88 -8.03 -11.55
C LEU A 106 -0.64 -7.67 -12.38
N VAL A 107 -0.11 -8.63 -13.15
CA VAL A 107 1.02 -8.37 -14.05
C VAL A 107 0.66 -7.26 -15.02
N ARG A 108 -0.53 -7.30 -15.64
CA ARG A 108 -1.01 -6.26 -16.57
C ARG A 108 -1.07 -4.88 -15.92
N VAL A 109 -1.62 -4.79 -14.70
CA VAL A 109 -1.71 -3.54 -13.92
C VAL A 109 -0.30 -3.03 -13.59
N PHE A 110 0.61 -3.90 -13.17
CA PHE A 110 2.00 -3.53 -12.88
C PHE A 110 2.84 -3.23 -14.11
N THR A 111 2.57 -3.82 -15.28
CA THR A 111 3.29 -3.48 -16.52
C THR A 111 2.78 -2.17 -17.13
N ASN A 112 1.51 -1.85 -16.89
CA ASN A 112 0.86 -0.63 -17.38
C ASN A 112 0.83 0.49 -16.34
N LEU A 113 1.75 0.51 -15.36
CA LEU A 113 1.84 1.50 -14.27
C LEU A 113 2.02 2.96 -14.71
N THR A 114 2.07 3.22 -16.00
CA THR A 114 2.00 4.57 -16.58
C THR A 114 0.56 5.01 -16.88
N GLY A 115 -0.42 4.12 -16.78
CA GLY A 115 -1.85 4.38 -16.94
C GLY A 115 -2.53 4.82 -15.64
N ALA A 116 -3.70 5.46 -15.78
CA ALA A 116 -4.49 5.90 -14.63
C ALA A 116 -4.94 4.68 -13.79
N MET A 117 -4.38 4.53 -12.59
CA MET A 117 -4.85 3.54 -11.63
C MET A 117 -6.31 3.84 -11.29
N THR A 118 -7.17 2.84 -11.41
CA THR A 118 -8.55 2.93 -10.94
C THR A 118 -8.53 3.11 -9.42
N ALA A 119 -9.35 4.00 -8.88
CA ALA A 119 -9.35 4.40 -7.46
C ALA A 119 -9.38 3.22 -6.46
N ASP A 120 -9.82 2.05 -6.89
CA ASP A 120 -9.95 0.87 -6.05
C ASP A 120 -8.64 0.09 -5.87
N PHE A 121 -7.67 0.10 -6.81
CA PHE A 121 -6.41 -0.63 -6.66
C PHE A 121 -5.29 0.32 -6.27
N HIS A 122 -4.57 0.04 -5.18
CA HIS A 122 -3.69 1.01 -4.54
C HIS A 122 -2.48 0.36 -3.88
N VAL A 123 -1.41 1.14 -3.72
CA VAL A 123 -0.16 0.73 -3.03
C VAL A 123 0.01 1.61 -1.80
N TRP A 124 0.29 0.98 -0.65
CA TRP A 124 0.59 1.65 0.61
C TRP A 124 1.75 0.94 1.34
N LEU A 125 2.14 1.50 2.48
CA LEU A 125 3.15 0.92 3.36
C LEU A 125 2.47 0.32 4.58
N THR A 126 2.93 -0.86 4.98
CA THR A 126 2.60 -1.46 6.27
C THR A 126 3.85 -1.46 7.14
N VAL A 127 3.74 -0.89 8.33
CA VAL A 127 4.80 -0.83 9.34
C VAL A 127 4.22 -1.32 10.66
N GLY A 128 4.58 -2.53 11.08
CA GLY A 128 3.91 -3.17 12.21
C GLY A 128 2.41 -3.36 11.96
N ASN A 129 1.59 -2.91 12.91
CA ASN A 129 0.13 -2.89 12.78
C ASN A 129 -0.45 -1.58 12.21
N TYR A 130 0.38 -0.78 11.51
CA TYR A 130 -0.03 0.51 10.96
C TYR A 130 -0.05 0.51 9.43
N ILE A 131 -0.99 1.30 8.91
CA ILE A 131 -1.01 1.75 7.52
C ILE A 131 -0.36 3.13 7.47
N ILE A 132 0.58 3.29 6.56
CA ILE A 132 1.09 4.59 6.13
C ILE A 132 0.83 4.70 4.63
N ASP A 133 -0.07 5.59 4.25
CA ASP A 133 -0.46 5.81 2.86
C ASP A 133 -0.35 7.29 2.50
N PRO A 134 0.73 7.67 1.80
CA PRO A 134 0.98 9.06 1.45
C PRO A 134 0.06 9.56 0.34
N THR A 135 -0.53 8.66 -0.48
CA THR A 135 -1.05 9.06 -1.79
C THR A 135 -2.57 8.94 -1.92
N TYR A 136 -3.23 8.17 -1.06
CA TYR A 136 -4.65 7.88 -1.23
C TYR A 136 -5.53 9.10 -1.13
N MET A 137 -5.38 9.94 -0.09
CA MET A 137 -6.25 11.11 0.08
C MET A 137 -6.17 12.08 -1.10
N VAL A 138 -4.97 12.26 -1.68
CA VAL A 138 -4.78 13.11 -2.85
C VAL A 138 -5.45 12.50 -4.07
N SER A 139 -5.24 11.20 -4.30
CA SER A 139 -5.82 10.49 -5.45
C SER A 139 -7.35 10.42 -5.35
N ALA A 140 -7.89 10.04 -4.19
CA ALA A 140 -9.32 9.96 -3.93
C ALA A 140 -10.00 11.33 -4.09
N TYR A 141 -9.39 12.41 -3.57
CA TYR A 141 -9.94 13.76 -3.72
C TYR A 141 -10.03 14.17 -5.20
N VAL A 142 -9.01 13.87 -6.00
CA VAL A 142 -9.01 14.21 -7.43
C VAL A 142 -10.04 13.40 -8.21
N HIS A 143 -10.21 12.12 -7.90
CA HIS A 143 -11.23 11.26 -8.51
C HIS A 143 -12.66 11.67 -8.15
N LEU A 144 -12.89 12.15 -6.92
CA LEU A 144 -14.21 12.56 -6.44
C LEU A 144 -14.58 14.00 -6.82
N CYS A 145 -13.61 14.92 -6.73
CA CYS A 145 -13.84 16.36 -6.84
C CYS A 145 -13.33 16.95 -8.17
N HIS A 146 -12.71 16.13 -9.04
CA HIS A 146 -12.11 16.56 -10.31
C HIS A 146 -11.17 17.79 -10.17
N SER A 147 -10.52 17.92 -9.02
CA SER A 147 -9.63 19.04 -8.67
C SER A 147 -8.57 18.58 -7.67
N TYR A 148 -7.46 19.33 -7.56
CA TYR A 148 -6.38 19.00 -6.63
C TYR A 148 -6.66 19.57 -5.23
N PRO A 149 -6.37 18.81 -4.16
CA PRO A 149 -6.47 19.34 -2.81
C PRO A 149 -5.39 20.41 -2.59
N LYS A 150 -5.67 21.42 -1.75
CA LYS A 150 -4.68 22.45 -1.38
C LYS A 150 -3.49 21.91 -0.58
N ILE A 151 -3.73 20.84 0.18
CA ILE A 151 -2.73 20.18 1.02
C ILE A 151 -2.94 18.68 0.87
N GLY A 152 -1.89 17.94 0.52
CA GLY A 152 -1.92 16.49 0.56
C GLY A 152 -1.88 16.00 2.01
N ARG A 153 -2.72 15.01 2.34
CA ARG A 153 -2.72 14.37 3.66
C ARG A 153 -2.31 12.91 3.52
N THR A 154 -1.30 12.51 4.27
CA THR A 154 -0.97 11.10 4.44
C THR A 154 -1.95 10.48 5.42
N VAL A 155 -2.42 9.28 5.09
CA VAL A 155 -3.14 8.44 6.06
C VAL A 155 -2.10 7.74 6.93
N VAL A 156 -2.23 7.90 8.23
CA VAL A 156 -1.51 7.10 9.23
C VAL A 156 -2.53 6.61 10.23
N CYS A 157 -2.72 5.30 10.31
CA CYS A 157 -3.70 4.71 11.21
C CYS A 157 -3.31 3.30 11.61
N ARG A 158 -3.83 2.83 12.74
CA ARG A 158 -3.74 1.44 13.12
C ARG A 158 -4.79 0.62 12.37
N PHE A 159 -4.49 -0.65 12.12
CA PHE A 159 -5.46 -1.56 11.51
C PHE A 159 -6.76 -1.71 12.32
N GLU A 160 -6.69 -1.58 13.64
CA GLU A 160 -7.87 -1.65 14.53
C GLU A 160 -8.82 -0.45 14.37
N GLU A 161 -8.36 0.64 13.74
CA GLU A 161 -9.14 1.84 13.49
C GLU A 161 -9.91 1.78 12.16
N LEU A 162 -9.72 0.72 11.37
CA LEU A 162 -10.43 0.53 10.11
C LEU A 162 -11.88 0.05 10.32
N PRO A 163 -12.83 0.49 9.46
CA PRO A 163 -12.65 1.44 8.37
C PRO A 163 -12.55 2.89 8.88
N LEU A 164 -11.68 3.70 8.25
CA LEU A 164 -11.53 5.11 8.60
C LEU A 164 -12.76 5.91 8.16
N LYS A 165 -13.25 6.80 9.03
CA LYS A 165 -14.30 7.76 8.68
C LYS A 165 -13.69 9.07 8.17
N LEU A 166 -14.10 9.48 6.98
CA LEU A 166 -13.73 10.75 6.35
C LEU A 166 -15.00 11.49 5.93
N GLY A 167 -15.53 12.30 6.84
CA GLY A 167 -16.86 12.89 6.68
C GLY A 167 -17.93 11.79 6.62
N ASP A 168 -18.76 11.81 5.58
CA ASP A 168 -19.80 10.80 5.34
C ASP A 168 -19.28 9.54 4.61
N CYS A 169 -18.00 9.52 4.24
CA CYS A 169 -17.37 8.38 3.57
C CYS A 169 -16.58 7.51 4.55
N THR A 170 -16.52 6.21 4.24
CA THR A 170 -15.62 5.25 4.89
C THR A 170 -14.52 4.83 3.93
N VAL A 171 -13.33 4.56 4.47
CA VAL A 171 -12.18 4.04 3.72
C VAL A 171 -11.75 2.75 4.36
N ASN A 172 -11.73 1.68 3.57
CA ASN A 172 -11.22 0.39 4.01
C ASN A 172 -10.04 -0.07 3.15
N TYR A 173 -9.05 -0.69 3.76
CA TYR A 173 -7.89 -1.25 3.09
C TYR A 173 -8.00 -2.77 3.10
N ILE A 174 -7.83 -3.40 1.95
CA ILE A 174 -7.85 -4.86 1.80
C ILE A 174 -6.57 -5.28 1.10
N PRO A 175 -5.61 -5.89 1.81
CA PRO A 175 -4.36 -6.30 1.18
C PRO A 175 -4.60 -7.46 0.23
N GLN A 176 -3.83 -7.51 -0.85
CA GLN A 176 -3.86 -8.61 -1.80
C GLN A 176 -2.47 -9.17 -2.09
N ILE A 177 -1.46 -8.30 -2.06
CA ILE A 177 -0.06 -8.62 -2.32
C ILE A 177 0.81 -7.85 -1.36
N THR A 178 1.90 -8.46 -0.91
CA THR A 178 2.90 -7.82 -0.04
C THR A 178 4.32 -8.08 -0.53
N GLY A 179 5.23 -7.15 -0.24
CA GLY A 179 6.67 -7.32 -0.38
C GLY A 179 7.26 -6.61 -1.61
N THR A 180 8.44 -6.02 -1.42
CA THR A 180 9.16 -5.22 -2.44
C THR A 180 9.74 -6.04 -3.58
N ARG A 181 10.15 -7.29 -3.31
CA ARG A 181 10.75 -8.20 -4.29
C ARG A 181 9.82 -8.53 -5.46
N LEU A 182 8.51 -8.57 -5.22
CA LEU A 182 7.56 -8.81 -6.29
C LEU A 182 7.51 -7.61 -7.25
N TYR A 183 7.42 -6.39 -6.72
CA TYR A 183 7.45 -5.19 -7.54
C TYR A 183 8.74 -5.11 -8.35
N ASN A 184 9.92 -5.34 -7.76
CA ASN A 184 11.17 -5.32 -8.51
C ASN A 184 11.19 -6.37 -9.64
N ARG A 185 10.54 -7.52 -9.47
CA ARG A 185 10.42 -8.52 -10.54
C ARG A 185 9.43 -8.12 -11.63
N LEU A 186 8.33 -7.47 -11.25
CA LEU A 186 7.24 -7.09 -12.17
C LEU A 186 7.45 -5.73 -12.84
N LEU A 187 8.29 -4.86 -12.26
CA LEU A 187 8.66 -3.59 -12.85
C LEU A 187 9.48 -3.82 -14.13
N PRO A 188 9.33 -2.93 -15.14
CA PRO A 188 10.23 -2.88 -16.28
C PRO A 188 11.70 -2.86 -15.86
N PRO A 189 12.63 -3.52 -16.58
CA PRO A 189 14.04 -3.62 -16.20
C PRO A 189 14.71 -2.30 -15.81
N HIS A 190 14.33 -1.19 -16.44
CA HIS A 190 14.88 0.15 -16.16
C HIS A 190 14.36 0.79 -14.86
N LEU A 191 13.35 0.21 -14.21
CA LEU A 191 12.81 0.64 -12.92
C LEU A 191 13.16 -0.34 -11.78
N ARG A 192 13.84 -1.45 -12.09
CA ARG A 192 14.30 -2.39 -11.07
C ARG A 192 15.51 -1.79 -10.37
N ARG A 193 15.48 -1.68 -9.04
CA ARG A 193 16.68 -1.50 -8.23
C ARG A 193 17.15 -2.88 -7.75
N ASP A 194 18.45 -3.04 -7.57
CA ASP A 194 19.04 -4.27 -7.03
C ASP A 194 18.73 -4.36 -5.52
N TYR A 195 17.79 -5.23 -5.13
CA TYR A 195 17.51 -5.59 -3.72
C TYR A 195 17.56 -7.11 -3.52
#